data_AF-A0A933L7F3-F1
#
_entry.id   AF-A0A933L7F3-F1
#
_cell.length_a   1.000
_cell.length_b   1.000
_cell.length_c   1.000
_cell.angle_alpha   90.00
_cell.angle_beta   90.00
_cell.angle_gamma   90.00
#
_symmetry.space_group_name_H-M   'P 1'
#
loop_
_entity.id
_entity.type
_entity.pdbx_description
1 polymer ?
#
loop_
_entity_poly.entity_id
_entity_poly.type
_entity_poly.pdbx_seq_one_letter_code
_entity_poly.pdbx_strand_id
1 'polypeptide(L)'
;NLREFADQVPIGKPNIEAADPFHLVIEGKLTLSEKGKIIDLIEKHKIGIEKKDLEFQLDSGRVLIPRISEYAGVLIVQALRSSQAVLKLSPVSEESNDISSVVRSSAKKATPEIQYVADELDHPAENIPITQNSSLPGFIPYEFIDQMIVTATIKTSVVEATRSAEYQEVLEALTREMKYRAYRKGAQAILDFEISLTPLSSPDSYKLTLIGLAIRAPRKKK
;
A
#
# COMPACT_ATOMS: atom_id res chain seq x y z
N ASN A 1 -33.83 -36.80 27.84
CA ASN A 1 -32.61 -35.97 27.93
C ASN A 1 -32.42 -35.18 26.63
N LEU A 2 -33.06 -34.01 26.52
CA LEU A 2 -32.93 -33.10 25.37
C LEU A 2 -31.74 -32.13 25.53
N ARG A 3 -31.10 -32.11 26.71
CA ARG A 3 -30.04 -31.16 27.08
C ARG A 3 -28.67 -31.52 26.51
N GLU A 4 -28.38 -32.81 26.32
CA GLU A 4 -27.05 -33.27 25.87
C GLU A 4 -26.85 -33.15 24.36
N PHE A 5 -27.92 -32.98 23.57
CA PHE A 5 -27.84 -32.78 22.11
C PHE A 5 -27.67 -31.31 21.70
N ALA A 6 -27.95 -30.35 22.58
CA ALA A 6 -27.81 -28.94 22.28
C ALA A 6 -26.34 -28.45 22.31
N ASP A 7 -25.48 -29.13 23.09
CA ASP A 7 -24.07 -28.75 23.26
C ASP A 7 -23.13 -29.31 22.19
N GLN A 8 -23.64 -30.15 21.28
CA GLN A 8 -22.85 -30.74 20.18
C GLN A 8 -23.13 -30.09 18.81
N VAL A 9 -23.82 -28.96 18.76
CA VAL A 9 -23.89 -28.18 17.52
C VAL A 9 -22.60 -27.35 17.45
N PRO A 10 -21.63 -27.68 16.58
CA PRO A 10 -20.51 -26.79 16.36
C PRO A 10 -21.09 -25.46 15.89
N ILE A 11 -20.84 -24.40 16.68
CA ILE A 11 -21.08 -23.04 16.23
C ILE A 11 -20.18 -22.87 15.01
N GLY A 12 -20.74 -23.08 13.82
CA GLY A 12 -20.06 -22.80 12.58
C GLY A 12 -19.60 -21.37 12.66
N LYS A 13 -18.28 -21.15 12.68
CA LYS A 13 -17.75 -19.80 12.46
C LYS A 13 -18.34 -19.40 11.12
N PRO A 14 -19.24 -18.40 11.03
CA PRO A 14 -19.66 -17.95 9.73
C PRO A 14 -18.37 -17.52 9.03
N ASN A 15 -18.00 -18.25 7.98
CA ASN A 15 -16.93 -17.85 7.08
C ASN A 15 -17.51 -16.68 6.28
N ILE A 16 -17.65 -15.53 6.94
CA ILE A 16 -17.98 -14.28 6.28
C ILE A 16 -16.68 -13.91 5.59
N GLU A 17 -16.58 -14.25 4.31
CA GLU A 17 -15.54 -13.72 3.45
C GLU A 17 -15.46 -12.22 3.70
N ALA A 18 -14.26 -11.73 4.02
CA ALA A 18 -14.07 -10.31 4.27
C ALA A 18 -14.50 -9.57 3.01
N ALA A 19 -15.57 -8.77 3.11
CA ALA A 19 -16.07 -8.00 1.98
C ALA A 19 -14.93 -7.16 1.41
N ASP A 20 -14.74 -7.26 0.09
CA ASP A 20 -13.70 -6.50 -0.60
C ASP A 20 -13.89 -4.99 -0.29
N PRO A 21 -12.82 -4.28 0.05
CA PRO A 21 -12.92 -2.86 0.33
C PRO A 21 -13.25 -2.07 -0.95
N PHE A 22 -13.80 -0.88 -0.77
CA PHE A 22 -14.17 0.05 -1.84
C PHE A 22 -13.42 1.36 -1.72
N HIS A 23 -13.30 2.08 -2.82
CA HIS A 23 -12.89 3.47 -2.88
C HIS A 23 -14.09 4.34 -3.25
N LEU A 24 -14.25 5.46 -2.56
CA LEU A 24 -15.24 6.47 -2.93
C LEU A 24 -14.53 7.74 -3.41
N VAL A 25 -14.82 8.12 -4.64
CA VAL A 25 -14.39 9.37 -5.26
C VAL A 25 -15.59 10.30 -5.35
N ILE A 26 -15.43 11.52 -4.86
CA ILE A 26 -16.42 12.59 -4.92
C ILE A 26 -15.80 13.75 -5.71
N GLU A 27 -16.42 14.16 -6.81
CA GLU A 27 -15.93 15.25 -7.65
C GLU A 27 -17.01 16.31 -7.84
N GLY A 28 -16.67 17.57 -7.59
CA GLY A 28 -17.59 18.69 -7.72
C GLY A 28 -17.64 19.56 -6.47
N LYS A 29 -18.25 20.74 -6.60
CA LYS A 29 -18.38 21.67 -5.49
C LYS A 29 -19.50 21.23 -4.56
N LEU A 30 -19.13 20.92 -3.33
CA LEU A 30 -20.07 20.64 -2.24
C LEU A 30 -20.40 21.94 -1.49
N THR A 31 -21.66 22.11 -1.15
CA THR A 31 -22.15 23.18 -0.27
C THR A 31 -21.64 22.96 1.16
N LEU A 32 -21.63 24.02 1.98
CA LEU A 32 -21.23 23.91 3.39
C LEU A 32 -22.06 22.87 4.17
N SER A 33 -23.35 22.74 3.86
CA SER A 33 -24.22 21.73 4.47
C SER A 33 -23.83 20.30 4.07
N GLU A 34 -23.44 20.08 2.80
CA GLU A 34 -23.01 18.77 2.32
C GLU A 34 -21.65 18.36 2.88
N LYS A 35 -20.72 19.31 2.99
CA LYS A 35 -19.42 19.11 3.66
C LYS A 35 -19.60 18.65 5.10
N GLY A 36 -20.49 19.33 5.85
CA GLY A 36 -20.83 18.96 7.22
C GLY A 36 -21.36 17.53 7.33
N LYS A 37 -22.28 17.12 6.44
CA LYS A 37 -22.82 15.75 6.43
C LYS A 37 -21.75 14.67 6.24
N ILE A 38 -20.76 14.92 5.38
CA ILE A 38 -19.66 13.98 5.13
C ILE A 38 -18.78 13.84 6.37
N ILE A 39 -18.41 14.97 6.98
CA ILE A 39 -17.61 15.00 8.22
C ILE A 39 -18.33 14.23 9.33
N ASP A 40 -19.63 14.50 9.52
CA ASP A 40 -20.45 13.84 10.55
C ASP A 40 -20.52 12.32 10.32
N LEU A 41 -20.66 11.87 9.07
CA LEU A 41 -20.68 10.45 8.73
C LEU A 41 -19.34 9.77 8.98
N ILE A 42 -18.24 10.43 8.65
CA ILE A 42 -16.88 9.89 8.86
C ILE A 42 -16.58 9.74 10.34
N GLU A 43 -16.90 10.75 11.15
CA GLU A 43 -16.73 10.69 12.61
C GLU A 43 -17.64 9.63 13.25
N LYS A 44 -18.92 9.60 12.87
CA LYS A 44 -19.91 8.65 13.41
C LYS A 44 -19.56 7.20 13.12
N HIS A 45 -19.07 6.91 11.92
CA HIS A 45 -18.75 5.55 11.48
C HIS A 45 -17.27 5.19 11.62
N LYS A 46 -16.45 6.07 12.22
CA LYS A 46 -15.00 5.89 12.40
C LYS A 46 -14.29 5.47 11.11
N ILE A 47 -14.67 6.10 10.00
CA ILE A 47 -14.01 5.89 8.72
C ILE A 47 -12.59 6.44 8.88
N GLY A 48 -11.56 5.63 8.58
CA GLY A 48 -10.16 5.85 8.99
C GLY A 48 -9.40 7.01 8.32
N ILE A 49 -10.06 8.15 8.11
CA ILE A 49 -9.51 9.37 7.51
C ILE A 49 -9.49 10.46 8.58
N GLU A 50 -8.37 11.18 8.67
CA GLU A 50 -8.27 12.32 9.56
C GLU A 50 -9.11 13.49 9.06
N LYS A 51 -9.86 14.12 9.98
CA LYS A 51 -10.75 15.26 9.68
C LYS A 51 -10.04 16.39 8.92
N LYS A 52 -8.79 16.68 9.30
CA LYS A 52 -7.99 17.76 8.69
C LYS A 52 -7.71 17.49 7.22
N ASP A 53 -7.44 16.24 6.85
CA ASP A 53 -7.19 15.84 5.47
C ASP A 53 -8.48 15.89 4.64
N LEU A 54 -9.60 15.54 5.25
CA LEU A 54 -10.91 15.58 4.63
C LEU A 54 -11.37 17.02 4.35
N GLU A 55 -11.20 17.96 5.29
CA GLU A 55 -11.54 19.37 5.10
C GLU A 55 -10.79 19.97 3.91
N PHE A 56 -9.49 19.68 3.80
CA PHE A 56 -8.66 20.10 2.67
C PHE A 56 -9.17 19.54 1.33
N GLN A 57 -9.55 18.27 1.30
CA GLN A 57 -10.09 17.64 0.09
C GLN A 57 -11.48 18.20 -0.27
N LEU A 58 -12.34 18.44 0.72
CA LEU A 58 -13.67 19.03 0.51
C LEU A 58 -13.58 20.45 -0.05
N ASP A 59 -12.59 21.23 0.36
CA ASP A 59 -12.34 22.58 -0.15
C ASP A 59 -11.82 22.59 -1.58
N SER A 60 -11.10 21.55 -1.97
CA SER A 60 -10.64 21.39 -3.35
C SER A 60 -11.73 20.96 -4.34
N GLY A 61 -12.90 20.57 -3.85
CA GLY A 61 -13.98 20.03 -4.68
C GLY A 61 -13.69 18.63 -5.23
N ARG A 62 -12.71 17.93 -4.63
CA ARG A 62 -12.45 16.53 -4.95
C ARG A 62 -11.98 15.77 -3.72
N VAL A 63 -12.67 14.67 -3.43
CA VAL A 63 -12.44 13.85 -2.25
C VAL A 63 -12.19 12.42 -2.66
N LEU A 64 -11.16 11.82 -2.09
CA LEU A 64 -10.89 10.39 -2.15
C LEU A 64 -11.00 9.82 -0.75
N ILE A 65 -11.90 8.87 -0.58
CA ILE A 65 -12.09 8.13 0.66
C ILE A 65 -11.67 6.68 0.38
N PRO A 66 -10.41 6.30 0.68
CA PRO A 66 -9.89 5.00 0.31
C PRO A 66 -10.28 3.91 1.30
N ARG A 67 -10.42 2.68 0.79
CA ARG A 67 -10.58 1.45 1.58
C ARG A 67 -11.70 1.53 2.61
N ILE A 68 -12.88 1.95 2.17
CA ILE A 68 -14.10 1.95 2.97
C ILE A 68 -14.90 0.67 2.77
N SER A 69 -15.75 0.35 3.74
CA SER A 69 -16.77 -0.67 3.51
C SER A 69 -17.79 -0.17 2.48
N GLU A 70 -18.34 -1.10 1.70
CA GLU A 70 -19.43 -0.81 0.76
C GLU A 70 -20.57 -0.06 1.45
N TYR A 71 -20.95 -0.53 2.64
CA TYR A 71 -21.97 0.09 3.49
C TYR A 71 -21.67 1.57 3.79
N ALA A 72 -20.43 1.90 4.15
CA ALA A 72 -20.02 3.28 4.40
C ALA A 72 -20.08 4.12 3.10
N GLY A 73 -19.66 3.55 1.97
CA GLY A 73 -19.76 4.19 0.66
C GLY A 73 -21.20 4.52 0.29
N VAL A 74 -22.10 3.55 0.44
CA VAL A 74 -23.54 3.70 0.17
C VAL A 74 -24.15 4.79 1.05
N LEU A 75 -23.81 4.85 2.34
CA LEU A 75 -24.31 5.90 3.24
C LEU A 75 -23.88 7.30 2.78
N ILE A 76 -22.64 7.47 2.35
CA ILE A 76 -22.14 8.77 1.88
C ILE A 76 -22.82 9.16 0.57
N VAL A 77 -22.95 8.21 -0.37
CA VAL A 77 -23.67 8.43 -1.64
C VAL A 77 -25.13 8.83 -1.38
N GLN A 78 -25.81 8.15 -0.46
CA GLN A 78 -27.18 8.49 -0.09
C GLN A 78 -27.30 9.88 0.54
N ALA A 79 -26.35 10.25 1.40
CA ALA A 79 -26.32 11.57 2.04
C ALA A 79 -26.09 12.71 1.04
N LEU A 80 -25.40 12.43 -0.07
CA LEU A 80 -25.06 13.36 -1.14
C LEU A 80 -25.93 13.21 -2.40
N ARG A 81 -27.01 12.42 -2.35
CA ARG A 81 -27.88 12.17 -3.52
C ARG A 81 -28.50 13.42 -4.16
N SER A 82 -28.63 14.50 -3.38
CA SER A 82 -29.15 15.79 -3.84
C SER A 82 -28.05 16.74 -4.32
N SER A 83 -26.79 16.31 -4.25
CA SER A 83 -25.65 17.10 -4.67
C SER A 83 -25.49 17.10 -6.18
N GLN A 84 -24.86 18.14 -6.70
CA GLN A 84 -24.39 18.21 -8.09
C GLN A 84 -23.03 17.52 -8.27
N ALA A 85 -22.46 16.96 -7.19
CA ALA A 85 -21.19 16.24 -7.24
C ALA A 85 -21.34 14.86 -7.91
N VAL A 86 -20.35 14.50 -8.71
CA VAL A 86 -20.19 13.18 -9.30
C VAL A 86 -19.60 12.24 -8.25
N LEU A 87 -20.28 11.13 -8.00
CA LEU A 87 -19.91 10.14 -7.00
C LEU A 87 -19.56 8.84 -7.72
N LYS A 88 -18.36 8.31 -7.48
CA LYS A 88 -17.93 7.01 -8.01
C LYS A 88 -17.52 6.11 -6.85
N LEU A 89 -18.20 4.98 -6.70
CA LEU A 89 -17.86 3.93 -5.74
C LEU A 89 -17.33 2.72 -6.53
N SER A 90 -16.07 2.36 -6.33
CA SER A 90 -15.38 1.29 -7.05
C SER A 90 -14.82 0.25 -6.07
N PRO A 91 -14.90 -1.05 -6.38
CA PRO A 91 -14.12 -2.06 -5.66
C PRO A 91 -12.62 -1.78 -5.82
N VAL A 92 -11.83 -2.05 -4.78
CA VAL A 92 -10.35 -1.91 -4.84
C VAL A 92 -9.73 -2.81 -5.93
N SER A 93 -10.42 -3.89 -6.31
CA SER A 93 -9.97 -4.85 -7.33
C SER A 93 -10.13 -4.37 -8.78
N GLU A 94 -10.92 -3.32 -9.06
CA GLU A 94 -11.22 -2.86 -10.42
C GLU A 94 -10.38 -1.64 -10.88
N GLU A 95 -9.43 -1.15 -10.07
CA GLU A 95 -8.78 0.12 -10.33
C GLU A 95 -7.53 0.03 -11.22
N SER A 96 -7.76 0.11 -12.52
CA SER A 96 -6.78 0.61 -13.49
C SER A 96 -7.25 1.99 -14.00
N ASN A 97 -6.49 3.04 -13.67
CA ASN A 97 -6.49 4.42 -14.22
C ASN A 97 -7.15 5.57 -13.43
N ASP A 98 -8.30 5.44 -12.76
CA ASP A 98 -9.06 6.65 -12.32
C ASP A 98 -8.59 7.33 -11.02
N ILE A 99 -8.10 6.58 -10.00
CA ILE A 99 -7.68 7.15 -8.70
C ILE A 99 -6.48 8.11 -8.83
N SER A 100 -5.60 7.82 -9.80
CA SER A 100 -4.37 8.57 -10.04
C SER A 100 -4.65 10.06 -10.33
N SER A 101 -5.83 10.36 -10.84
CA SER A 101 -6.24 11.72 -11.16
C SER A 101 -6.75 12.48 -9.92
N VAL A 102 -7.41 11.81 -8.96
CA VAL A 102 -8.07 12.41 -7.77
C VAL A 102 -7.11 12.98 -6.76
N VAL A 103 -6.06 12.22 -6.47
CA VAL A 103 -4.99 12.62 -5.54
C VAL A 103 -4.25 13.88 -6.03
N ARG A 104 -4.30 14.18 -7.33
CA ARG A 104 -3.56 15.30 -7.96
C ARG A 104 -4.28 16.65 -7.89
N SER A 105 -5.59 16.72 -7.69
CA SER A 105 -6.36 17.97 -7.79
C SER A 105 -6.65 18.65 -6.46
N SER A 106 -6.48 17.95 -5.33
CA SER A 106 -6.83 18.53 -4.02
C SER A 106 -5.76 19.44 -3.42
N ALA A 107 -4.53 19.38 -3.95
CA ALA A 107 -3.36 20.05 -3.40
C ALA A 107 -3.00 21.40 -4.05
N LYS A 108 -3.98 22.30 -4.30
CA LYS A 108 -3.68 23.65 -4.80
C LYS A 108 -4.39 24.77 -4.04
N LYS A 109 -3.83 25.14 -2.89
CA LYS A 109 -3.36 26.52 -2.62
C LYS A 109 -2.82 26.66 -1.18
N ALA A 110 -1.51 26.48 -1.03
CA ALA A 110 -0.59 27.46 -0.46
C ALA A 110 0.81 26.83 -0.38
N THR A 111 1.76 27.42 -1.12
CA THR A 111 3.23 27.18 -1.10
C THR A 111 3.76 25.94 -1.84
N PRO A 112 4.98 26.05 -2.38
CA PRO A 112 5.38 26.68 -3.64
C PRO A 112 5.17 25.73 -4.83
N GLU A 113 5.49 26.18 -6.05
CA GLU A 113 5.46 25.36 -7.27
C GLU A 113 6.15 24.00 -7.09
N ILE A 114 5.39 22.91 -7.12
CA ILE A 114 5.92 21.61 -7.50
C ILE A 114 5.34 21.30 -8.87
N GLN A 115 6.13 21.63 -9.88
CA GLN A 115 6.03 21.04 -11.20
C GLN A 115 6.09 19.52 -11.03
N TYR A 116 5.11 18.79 -11.58
CA TYR A 116 5.34 17.38 -11.91
C TYR A 116 6.34 17.35 -13.07
N VAL A 117 7.61 17.50 -12.71
CA VAL A 117 8.67 16.81 -13.41
C VAL A 117 8.45 15.35 -13.07
N ALA A 118 8.43 14.48 -14.07
CA ALA A 118 8.79 13.09 -13.86
C ALA A 118 10.27 13.07 -13.46
N ASP A 119 10.56 13.52 -12.24
CA ASP A 119 11.83 13.27 -11.61
C ASP A 119 11.61 11.95 -10.88
N GLU A 120 12.12 10.88 -11.50
CA GLU A 120 12.93 9.92 -10.77
C GLU A 120 13.84 10.74 -9.85
N LEU A 121 13.38 11.09 -8.66
CA LEU A 121 14.25 11.56 -7.61
C LEU A 121 15.12 10.36 -7.28
N ASP A 122 16.27 10.26 -7.96
CA ASP A 122 17.32 9.26 -7.77
C ASP A 122 17.74 9.28 -6.31
N HIS A 123 16.98 8.59 -5.46
CA HIS A 123 17.31 8.52 -4.05
C HIS A 123 18.61 7.71 -3.96
N PRO A 124 19.62 8.14 -3.20
CA PRO A 124 20.92 7.47 -3.15
C PRO A 124 20.84 6.00 -2.73
N ALA A 125 19.76 5.60 -2.07
CA ALA A 125 19.46 4.21 -1.76
C ALA A 125 19.18 3.35 -3.02
N GLU A 126 18.54 3.88 -4.06
CA GLU A 126 18.21 3.13 -5.27
C GLU A 126 19.46 2.72 -6.07
N ASN A 127 20.53 3.51 -5.92
CA ASN A 127 21.85 3.27 -6.48
C ASN A 127 22.69 2.25 -5.72
N ILE A 128 22.18 1.67 -4.61
CA ILE A 128 22.89 0.60 -3.93
C ILE A 128 22.94 -0.63 -4.86
N PRO A 129 24.14 -1.13 -5.22
CA PRO A 129 24.27 -2.34 -6.01
C PRO A 129 23.81 -3.55 -5.19
N ILE A 130 23.03 -4.40 -5.85
CA ILE A 130 22.60 -5.70 -5.35
C ILE A 130 23.20 -6.77 -6.24
N THR A 131 23.75 -7.82 -5.65
CA THR A 131 24.28 -8.97 -6.38
C THR A 131 23.91 -10.27 -5.69
N GLN A 132 23.72 -11.32 -6.48
CA GLN A 132 23.55 -12.69 -5.99
C GLN A 132 24.88 -13.32 -5.57
N ASN A 133 26.00 -12.70 -5.94
CA ASN A 133 27.33 -13.20 -5.60
C ASN A 133 27.74 -12.79 -4.19
N SER A 134 28.59 -13.60 -3.57
CA SER A 134 29.19 -13.34 -2.25
C SER A 134 30.30 -12.29 -2.26
N SER A 135 30.55 -11.65 -3.40
CA SER A 135 31.54 -10.59 -3.52
C SER A 135 31.19 -9.59 -4.62
N LEU A 136 31.65 -8.35 -4.44
CA LEU A 136 31.50 -7.27 -5.42
C LEU A 136 32.87 -6.59 -5.65
N PRO A 137 33.29 -6.39 -6.91
CA PRO A 137 34.56 -5.72 -7.21
C PRO A 137 34.61 -4.32 -6.58
N GLY A 138 35.68 -4.02 -5.83
CA GLY A 138 35.85 -2.73 -5.14
C GLY A 138 35.37 -2.70 -3.68
N PHE A 139 34.72 -3.76 -3.19
CA PHE A 139 34.30 -3.91 -1.79
C PHE A 139 35.09 -4.99 -1.04
N ILE A 140 36.26 -5.39 -1.53
CA ILE A 140 37.13 -6.33 -0.81
C ILE A 140 38.32 -5.55 -0.26
N PRO A 141 38.57 -5.56 1.07
CA PRO A 141 37.74 -6.17 2.12
C PRO A 141 36.44 -5.40 2.35
N TYR A 142 35.40 -6.03 2.94
CA TYR A 142 34.15 -5.39 3.37
C TYR A 142 33.91 -5.59 4.87
N GLU A 143 33.10 -4.71 5.44
CA GLU A 143 32.52 -4.81 6.77
C GLU A 143 31.07 -5.26 6.64
N PHE A 144 30.73 -6.36 7.32
CA PHE A 144 29.34 -6.82 7.42
C PHE A 144 28.57 -5.91 8.38
N ILE A 145 27.42 -5.39 7.92
CA ILE A 145 26.55 -4.56 8.75
C ILE A 145 25.44 -5.41 9.33
N ASP A 146 24.63 -6.04 8.48
CA ASP A 146 23.46 -6.80 8.91
C ASP A 146 22.88 -7.69 7.78
N GLN A 147 22.03 -8.64 8.13
CA GLN A 147 21.25 -9.45 7.18
C GLN A 147 19.88 -8.80 6.95
N MET A 148 19.56 -8.48 5.70
CA MET A 148 18.28 -7.91 5.31
C MET A 148 17.31 -9.03 4.93
N ILE A 149 16.11 -8.97 5.51
CA ILE A 149 15.00 -9.84 5.17
C ILE A 149 13.78 -8.96 4.93
N VAL A 150 13.19 -9.06 3.75
CA VAL A 150 11.96 -8.36 3.38
C VAL A 150 10.97 -9.39 2.83
N THR A 151 9.72 -9.33 3.26
CA THR A 151 8.72 -10.34 2.93
C THR A 151 7.42 -9.70 2.50
N ALA A 152 6.75 -10.27 1.50
CA ALA A 152 5.37 -9.97 1.17
C ALA A 152 4.55 -11.25 1.04
N THR A 153 3.25 -11.12 1.26
CA THR A 153 2.28 -12.15 0.92
C THR A 153 1.66 -11.81 -0.43
N ILE A 154 1.72 -12.75 -1.36
CA ILE A 154 1.17 -12.62 -2.71
C ILE A 154 0.18 -13.75 -2.99
N LYS A 155 -0.84 -13.47 -3.80
CA LYS A 155 -1.86 -14.45 -4.17
C LYS A 155 -1.31 -15.47 -5.16
N THR A 156 -1.83 -16.70 -5.16
CA THR A 156 -1.43 -17.77 -6.09
C THR A 156 -1.58 -17.36 -7.56
N SER A 157 -2.65 -16.63 -7.91
CA SER A 157 -2.88 -16.11 -9.26
C SER A 157 -1.74 -15.23 -9.79
N VAL A 158 -1.05 -14.51 -8.90
CA VAL A 158 0.08 -13.63 -9.22
C VAL A 158 1.35 -14.45 -9.47
N VAL A 159 1.53 -15.54 -8.72
CA VAL A 159 2.72 -16.39 -8.73
C VAL A 159 2.78 -17.30 -9.94
N GLU A 160 1.64 -17.88 -10.32
CA GLU A 160 1.54 -18.83 -11.45
C GLU A 160 2.01 -18.21 -12.76
N ALA A 161 1.89 -16.89 -12.88
CA ALA A 161 2.55 -16.10 -13.90
C ALA A 161 3.75 -15.35 -13.30
N THR A 162 4.91 -15.99 -13.17
CA THR A 162 6.17 -15.35 -12.70
C THR A 162 6.61 -14.17 -13.58
N ARG A 163 6.02 -14.04 -14.78
CA ARG A 163 6.18 -12.89 -15.70
C ARG A 163 5.01 -11.90 -15.65
N SER A 164 4.07 -12.06 -14.72
CA SER A 164 2.98 -11.12 -14.53
C SER A 164 3.56 -9.76 -14.12
N ALA A 165 2.93 -8.69 -14.59
CA ALA A 165 3.28 -7.34 -14.19
C ALA A 165 3.17 -7.19 -12.67
N GLU A 166 2.12 -7.76 -12.07
CA GLU A 166 1.89 -7.73 -10.62
C GLU A 166 3.03 -8.38 -9.82
N TYR A 167 3.56 -9.53 -10.27
CA TYR A 167 4.70 -10.16 -9.60
C TYR A 167 5.96 -9.29 -9.68
N GLN A 168 6.22 -8.70 -10.84
CA GLN A 168 7.39 -7.84 -11.05
C GLN A 168 7.28 -6.55 -10.23
N GLU A 169 6.10 -5.93 -10.17
CA GLU A 169 5.84 -4.74 -9.35
C GLU A 169 6.08 -5.01 -7.86
N VAL A 170 5.61 -6.15 -7.35
CA VAL A 170 5.85 -6.54 -5.95
C VAL A 170 7.34 -6.79 -5.71
N LEU A 171 8.01 -7.47 -6.63
CA LEU A 171 9.45 -7.75 -6.51
C LEU A 171 10.27 -6.46 -6.52
N GLU A 172 9.96 -5.52 -7.42
CA GLU A 172 10.59 -4.20 -7.48
C GLU A 172 10.34 -3.39 -6.21
N ALA A 173 9.10 -3.40 -5.70
CA ALA A 173 8.75 -2.72 -4.45
C ALA A 173 9.53 -3.27 -3.25
N LEU A 174 9.64 -4.60 -3.13
CA LEU A 174 10.40 -5.24 -2.05
C LEU A 174 11.91 -5.01 -2.20
N THR A 175 12.41 -5.02 -3.43
CA THR A 175 13.82 -4.72 -3.72
C THR A 175 14.14 -3.28 -3.34
N ARG A 176 13.28 -2.33 -3.73
CA ARG A 176 13.38 -0.92 -3.33
C ARG A 176 13.36 -0.81 -1.81
N GLU A 177 12.39 -1.42 -1.13
CA GLU A 177 12.31 -1.41 0.32
C GLU A 177 13.59 -1.94 1.00
N MET A 178 14.13 -3.05 0.48
CA MET A 178 15.39 -3.61 0.97
C MET A 178 16.56 -2.63 0.82
N LYS A 179 16.68 -1.97 -0.34
CA LYS A 179 17.70 -0.93 -0.57
C LYS A 179 17.56 0.23 0.41
N TYR A 180 16.34 0.72 0.64
CA TYR A 180 16.10 1.80 1.61
C TYR A 180 16.49 1.39 3.04
N ARG A 181 16.16 0.16 3.45
CA ARG A 181 16.56 -0.37 4.77
C ARG A 181 18.07 -0.49 4.89
N ALA A 182 18.74 -1.02 3.87
CA ALA A 182 20.19 -1.14 3.83
C ALA A 182 20.88 0.23 3.88
N TYR A 183 20.40 1.20 3.09
CA TYR A 183 20.91 2.57 3.07
C TYR A 183 20.80 3.24 4.44
N ARG A 184 19.65 3.12 5.11
CA ARG A 184 19.44 3.68 6.46
C ARG A 184 20.41 3.11 7.50
N LYS A 185 20.88 1.88 7.30
CA LYS A 185 21.92 1.25 8.14
C LYS A 185 23.35 1.63 7.72
N GLY A 186 23.51 2.45 6.68
CA GLY A 186 24.79 2.90 6.16
C GLY A 186 25.49 1.87 5.29
N ALA A 187 24.74 0.90 4.75
CA ALA A 187 25.27 -0.04 3.78
C ALA A 187 25.48 0.62 2.42
N GLN A 188 26.47 0.11 1.69
CA GLN A 188 26.87 0.58 0.38
C GLN A 188 26.65 -0.46 -0.70
N ALA A 189 26.44 -1.73 -0.35
CA ALA A 189 26.09 -2.81 -1.26
C ALA A 189 25.29 -3.90 -0.52
N ILE A 190 24.55 -4.72 -1.28
CA ILE A 190 23.89 -5.93 -0.80
C ILE A 190 24.45 -7.13 -1.57
N LEU A 191 24.99 -8.11 -0.84
CA LEU A 191 25.52 -9.38 -1.38
C LEU A 191 24.57 -10.53 -1.12
N ASP A 192 24.82 -11.67 -1.77
CA ASP A 192 24.08 -12.93 -1.57
C ASP A 192 22.56 -12.73 -1.64
N PHE A 193 22.12 -11.92 -2.60
CA PHE A 193 20.71 -11.62 -2.79
C PHE A 193 19.95 -12.85 -3.28
N GLU A 194 18.98 -13.30 -2.50
CA GLU A 194 18.16 -14.47 -2.79
C GLU A 194 16.69 -14.12 -2.72
N ILE A 195 15.91 -14.66 -3.67
CA ILE A 195 14.46 -14.57 -3.69
C ILE A 195 13.93 -15.98 -3.45
N SER A 196 13.14 -16.16 -2.40
CA SER A 196 12.49 -17.41 -2.08
C SER A 196 10.98 -17.24 -2.00
N LEU A 197 10.27 -18.26 -2.46
CA LEU A 197 8.82 -18.31 -2.46
C LEU A 197 8.37 -19.52 -1.64
N THR A 198 7.62 -19.29 -0.56
CA THR A 198 7.15 -20.36 0.34
C THR A 198 5.63 -20.40 0.31
N PRO A 199 4.97 -21.52 -0.02
CA PRO A 199 3.53 -21.63 0.09
C PRO A 199 3.10 -21.49 1.56
N LEU A 200 2.01 -20.77 1.80
CA LEU A 200 1.42 -20.66 3.14
C LEU A 200 0.41 -21.80 3.36
N SER A 201 -0.07 -21.96 4.60
CA SER A 201 -1.04 -23.00 4.94
C SER A 201 -2.36 -22.89 4.16
N SER A 202 -2.67 -21.71 3.64
CA SER A 202 -3.73 -21.46 2.67
C SER A 202 -3.23 -21.66 1.23
N PRO A 203 -3.96 -22.41 0.38
CA PRO A 203 -3.55 -22.72 -0.99
C PRO A 203 -3.52 -21.49 -1.91
N ASP A 204 -4.16 -20.39 -1.50
CA ASP A 204 -4.35 -19.19 -2.33
C ASP A 204 -3.26 -18.12 -2.14
N SER A 205 -2.22 -18.42 -1.35
CA SER A 205 -1.21 -17.43 -1.00
C SER A 205 0.19 -18.02 -0.85
N TYR A 206 1.15 -17.28 -1.34
CA TYR A 206 2.57 -17.52 -1.15
C TYR A 206 3.20 -16.38 -0.37
N LYS A 207 4.24 -16.71 0.38
CA LYS A 207 5.15 -15.75 0.99
C LYS A 207 6.37 -15.58 0.10
N LEU A 208 6.51 -14.41 -0.49
CA LEU A 208 7.71 -13.98 -1.19
C LEU A 208 8.69 -13.39 -0.16
N THR A 209 9.91 -13.89 -0.13
CA THR A 209 10.95 -13.49 0.82
C THR A 209 12.21 -13.14 0.05
N LEU A 210 12.70 -11.92 0.24
CA LEU A 210 13.99 -11.46 -0.27
C LEU A 210 14.98 -11.45 0.89
N ILE A 211 16.14 -12.06 0.69
CA ILE A 211 17.24 -12.12 1.66
C ILE A 211 18.48 -11.50 1.01
N GLY A 212 19.30 -10.79 1.79
CA GLY A 212 20.60 -10.31 1.33
C GLY A 212 21.47 -9.79 2.47
N LEU A 213 22.78 -9.72 2.26
CA LEU A 213 23.74 -9.25 3.26
C LEU A 213 24.13 -7.80 2.97
N ALA A 214 23.80 -6.90 3.90
CA ALA A 214 24.15 -5.50 3.81
C ALA A 214 25.61 -5.30 4.25
N ILE A 215 26.42 -4.72 3.36
CA ILE A 215 27.86 -4.53 3.59
C ILE A 215 28.29 -3.08 3.33
N ARG A 216 29.47 -2.72 3.82
CA ARG A 216 30.12 -1.42 3.58
C ARG A 216 31.62 -1.60 3.39
N ALA A 217 32.25 -0.71 2.63
CA ALA A 217 33.70 -0.67 2.54
C ALA A 217 34.34 -0.29 3.89
N PRO A 218 35.50 -0.87 4.25
CA PRO A 218 36.19 -0.59 5.49
C PRO A 218 36.60 0.88 5.52
N ARG A 219 36.37 1.54 6.65
CA ARG A 219 36.83 2.91 6.86
C ARG A 219 38.35 2.92 6.81
N LYS A 220 38.95 3.62 5.83
CA LYS A 220 40.38 3.92 5.85
C LYS A 220 40.67 4.68 7.16
N LYS A 221 41.39 4.08 8.09
CA LYS A 221 41.92 4.79 9.26
C LYS A 221 42.87 5.85 8.72
N LYS A 222 42.51 7.12 8.91
CA LYS A 222 43.43 8.25 8.72
C LYS A 222 44.41 8.28 9.88
#